data_AF-A0A6A6V952-F1
#
_entry.id   AF-A0A6A6V952-F1
#
_cell.length_a   1.000
_cell.length_b   1.000
_cell.length_c   1.000
_cell.angle_alpha   90.00
_cell.angle_beta   90.00
_cell.angle_gamma   90.00
#
_symmetry.space_group_name_H-M   'P 1'
#
loop_
_entity.id
_entity.type
_entity.pdbx_description
1 polymer ?
#
loop_
_entity_poly.entity_id
_entity_poly.type
_entity_poly.pdbx_seq_one_letter_code
_entity_poly.pdbx_strand_id
1 'polypeptide(L)'
;MTEPRIRQRQKGQQFPAKDLSQILHAFGDTHTDPFLAPPPSTTTTPSQLHPPFTSALPTTISTLDEIITDFIIETCHEAASIAAYSRRQKIKLDDFKFMLRRDGKKLGRVSEMMEKDRELKRQRQTFDTKEGVV
;
A
#
# COMPACT_ATOMS: atom_id res chain seq x y z
N MET A 1 -13.72 29.40 5.07
CA MET A 1 -12.65 28.42 4.78
C MET A 1 -12.45 27.61 6.04
N THR A 2 -12.71 26.31 6.01
CA THR A 2 -12.40 25.44 7.16
C THR A 2 -10.92 25.12 7.10
N GLU A 3 -10.15 25.53 8.10
CA GLU A 3 -8.73 25.20 8.17
C GLU A 3 -8.53 23.68 8.15
N PRO A 4 -7.52 23.18 7.41
CA PRO A 4 -7.15 21.77 7.49
C PRO A 4 -6.65 21.49 8.90
N ARG A 5 -7.50 20.88 9.72
CA ARG A 5 -7.13 20.46 11.07
C ARG A 5 -6.03 19.41 10.96
N ILE A 6 -4.81 19.78 11.33
CA ILE A 6 -3.68 18.86 11.49
C ILE A 6 -4.12 17.80 12.49
N ARG A 7 -4.32 16.57 12.00
CA ARG A 7 -4.53 15.42 12.88
C ARG A 7 -3.18 15.08 13.48
N GLN A 8 -3.14 14.94 14.80
CA GLN A 8 -1.93 14.57 15.51
C GLN A 8 -1.42 13.24 14.97
N ARG A 9 -0.21 13.24 14.39
CA ARG A 9 0.49 12.04 13.93
C ARG A 9 0.49 11.05 15.09
N GLN A 10 -0.02 9.83 14.89
CA GLN A 10 0.07 8.82 15.93
C GLN A 10 1.55 8.62 16.25
N LYS A 11 1.94 8.75 17.52
CA LYS A 11 3.33 8.50 17.92
C LYS A 11 3.59 7.01 17.82
N GLY A 12 4.50 6.61 16.95
CA GLY A 12 4.84 5.21 16.69
C GLY A 12 4.74 4.86 15.21
N GLN A 13 5.11 3.63 14.91
CA GLN A 13 5.06 3.07 13.57
C GLN A 13 3.62 3.05 13.03
N GLN A 14 3.41 3.58 11.82
CA GLN A 14 2.08 3.69 11.20
C GLN A 14 1.65 2.39 10.52
N PHE A 15 2.59 1.64 9.94
CA PHE A 15 2.34 0.42 9.18
C PHE A 15 2.90 -0.81 9.88
N PRO A 16 2.24 -1.99 9.81
CA PRO A 16 2.77 -3.22 10.38
C PRO A 16 4.18 -3.52 9.82
N ALA A 17 5.16 -3.73 10.71
CA ALA A 17 6.54 -4.04 10.31
C ALA A 17 6.62 -5.23 9.33
N LYS A 18 5.74 -6.23 9.50
CA LYS A 18 5.65 -7.39 8.61
C LYS A 18 5.36 -6.99 7.16
N ASP A 19 4.43 -6.05 6.94
CA ASP A 19 4.03 -5.62 5.60
C ASP A 19 5.15 -4.81 4.96
N LEU A 20 5.82 -3.96 5.74
CA LEU A 20 6.99 -3.20 5.29
C LEU A 20 8.15 -4.13 4.90
N SER A 21 8.43 -5.18 5.69
CA SER A 21 9.43 -6.20 5.33
C SER A 21 9.07 -6.97 4.07
N GLN A 22 7.79 -7.27 3.84
CA GLN A 22 7.33 -7.93 2.62
C GLN A 22 7.48 -7.04 1.39
N ILE A 23 7.21 -5.73 1.52
CA ILE A 23 7.48 -4.76 0.46
C ILE A 23 8.98 -4.76 0.15
N LEU A 24 9.84 -4.61 1.15
CA LEU A 24 11.30 -4.62 0.97
C LEU A 24 11.77 -5.89 0.26
N HIS A 25 11.31 -7.05 0.69
CA HIS A 25 11.61 -8.34 0.04
C HIS A 25 11.15 -8.38 -1.42
N ALA A 26 9.93 -7.91 -1.72
CA ALA A 26 9.41 -7.86 -3.09
C ALA A 26 10.23 -6.95 -4.02
N PHE A 27 10.94 -5.97 -3.46
CA PHE A 27 11.86 -5.08 -4.18
C PHE A 27 13.34 -5.51 -4.09
N GLY A 28 13.62 -6.71 -3.57
CA GLY A 28 14.95 -7.33 -3.59
C GLY A 28 15.77 -7.15 -2.32
N ASP A 29 15.19 -6.66 -1.23
CA ASP A 29 15.86 -6.68 0.08
C ASP A 29 15.85 -8.12 0.63
N THR A 30 16.91 -8.85 0.34
CA THR A 30 17.13 -10.21 0.82
C THR A 30 18.11 -10.23 2.00
N HIS A 31 18.00 -9.28 2.94
CA HIS A 31 18.79 -9.35 4.17
C HIS A 31 18.44 -10.62 4.94
N THR A 32 19.25 -11.66 4.72
CA THR A 32 19.28 -12.87 5.54
C THR A 32 20.25 -12.58 6.68
N ASP A 33 19.75 -12.42 7.91
CA ASP A 33 20.62 -12.41 9.08
C ASP A 33 21.46 -13.70 9.08
N PRO A 34 22.80 -13.63 8.84
CA PRO A 34 23.62 -14.84 8.77
C PRO A 34 23.71 -15.55 10.14
N PHE A 35 23.38 -14.83 11.22
CA PHE A 35 23.31 -15.34 12.59
C PHE A 35 21.95 -15.96 12.97
N LEU A 36 20.93 -15.83 12.11
CA LEU A 36 19.65 -16.54 12.24
C LEU A 36 19.60 -17.78 11.33
N ALA A 37 20.76 -18.28 10.91
CA ALA A 37 20.85 -19.65 10.41
C ALA A 37 20.47 -20.59 11.57
N PRO A 38 19.52 -21.54 11.39
CA PRO A 38 19.24 -22.51 12.42
C PRO A 38 20.54 -23.26 12.76
N PRO A 39 20.82 -23.53 14.06
CA PRO A 39 21.96 -24.37 14.42
C PRO A 39 21.85 -25.70 13.64
N PRO A 40 22.98 -26.33 13.26
CA PRO A 40 23.05 -27.46 12.33
C PRO A 40 22.41 -28.77 12.82
N SER A 41 21.47 -28.74 13.77
CA SER A 41 20.96 -29.91 14.49
C SER A 41 19.44 -30.02 14.66
N THR A 42 18.60 -29.24 13.97
CA THR A 42 17.15 -29.53 13.95
C THR A 42 16.72 -30.15 12.63
N THR A 43 16.56 -31.48 12.69
CA THR A 43 15.93 -32.39 11.74
C THR A 43 14.85 -31.76 10.86
N THR A 44 15.07 -31.86 9.56
CA THR A 44 14.19 -31.47 8.45
C THR A 44 12.82 -32.13 8.53
N THR A 45 11.77 -31.33 8.70
CA THR A 45 10.38 -31.69 8.39
C THR A 45 9.99 -30.97 7.09
N PRO A 46 9.61 -31.68 6.00
CA PRO A 46 9.43 -31.09 4.67
C PRO A 46 8.05 -30.42 4.47
N SER A 47 7.50 -29.69 5.45
CA SER A 47 6.18 -29.05 5.34
C SER A 47 6.11 -27.57 5.75
N GLN A 48 7.24 -26.87 5.87
CA GLN A 48 7.26 -25.42 6.08
C GLN A 48 8.21 -24.77 5.06
N LEU A 49 7.72 -24.60 3.83
CA LEU A 49 8.34 -23.81 2.76
C LEU A 49 8.19 -22.28 3.01
N HIS A 50 8.16 -21.85 4.27
CA HIS A 50 8.36 -20.44 4.57
C HIS A 50 9.84 -20.12 4.33
N PRO A 51 10.17 -19.16 3.44
CA PRO A 51 11.55 -18.76 3.21
C PRO A 51 12.18 -18.29 4.54
N PRO A 52 13.50 -18.47 4.71
CA PRO A 52 14.20 -18.04 5.91
C PRO A 52 13.85 -16.58 6.19
N PHE A 53 13.38 -16.29 7.40
CA PHE A 53 12.88 -14.99 7.82
C PHE A 53 13.81 -13.88 7.33
N THR A 54 13.41 -13.16 6.28
CA THR A 54 14.11 -11.97 5.81
C THR A 54 13.73 -10.84 6.75
N SER A 55 14.46 -10.71 7.86
CA SER A 55 14.38 -9.55 8.74
C SER A 55 15.18 -8.43 8.10
N ALA A 56 14.49 -7.54 7.39
CA ALA A 56 15.02 -6.22 7.10
C ALA A 56 15.43 -5.55 8.43
N LEU A 57 16.51 -4.77 8.40
CA LEU A 57 17.01 -4.09 9.59
C LEU A 57 15.91 -3.21 10.21
N PRO A 58 15.76 -3.17 11.54
CA PRO A 58 14.71 -2.36 12.20
C PRO A 58 14.75 -0.89 11.81
N THR A 59 15.94 -0.34 11.59
CA THR A 59 16.14 1.04 11.12
C THR A 59 15.58 1.24 9.71
N THR A 60 15.84 0.32 8.78
CA THR A 60 15.29 0.36 7.42
C THR A 60 13.77 0.34 7.44
N ILE A 61 13.17 -0.52 8.28
CA ILE A 61 11.72 -0.59 8.44
C ILE A 61 11.16 0.74 8.97
N SER A 62 11.79 1.33 10.00
CA SER A 62 11.35 2.61 10.56
C SER A 62 11.48 3.76 9.57
N THR A 63 12.58 3.83 8.82
CA THR A 63 12.78 4.85 7.79
C THR A 63 11.76 4.68 6.65
N LEU A 64 11.46 3.45 6.24
CA LEU A 64 10.44 3.19 5.22
C LEU A 64 9.05 3.63 5.70
N ASP A 65 8.70 3.37 6.97
CA ASP A 65 7.44 3.83 7.58
C ASP A 65 7.31 5.36 7.51
N GLU A 66 8.37 6.09 7.85
CA GLU A 66 8.41 7.55 7.78
C GLU A 66 8.24 8.06 6.33
N ILE A 67 9.01 7.50 5.39
CA ILE A 67 8.95 7.89 3.97
C ILE A 67 7.57 7.64 3.38
N ILE A 68 6.98 6.47 3.63
CA ILE A 68 5.65 6.13 3.10
C ILE A 68 4.59 7.04 3.72
N THR A 69 4.68 7.29 5.02
CA THR A 69 3.76 8.18 5.73
C THR A 69 3.77 9.58 5.11
N ASP A 70 4.95 10.16 4.94
CA ASP A 70 5.10 11.50 4.38
C ASP A 70 4.64 11.54 2.92
N PHE A 71 4.98 10.53 2.11
CA PHE A 71 4.49 10.40 0.73
C PHE A 71 2.96 10.38 0.63
N ILE A 72 2.28 9.62 1.49
CA ILE A 72 0.81 9.54 1.49
C ILE A 72 0.19 10.89 1.89
N ILE A 73 0.76 11.54 2.92
CA ILE A 73 0.30 12.84 3.38
C ILE A 73 0.41 13.87 2.26
N GLU A 74 1.59 14.01 1.66
CA GLU A 74 1.84 14.97 0.57
C GLU A 74 0.91 14.72 -0.63
N THR A 75 0.78 13.46 -1.04
CA THR A 75 -0.15 13.03 -2.12
C THR A 75 -1.60 13.43 -1.80
N CYS A 76 -2.04 13.27 -0.55
CA CYS A 76 -3.40 13.66 -0.15
C CYS A 76 -3.59 15.18 -0.12
N HIS A 77 -2.56 15.95 0.26
CA HIS A 77 -2.60 17.40 0.23
C HIS A 77 -2.71 17.93 -1.22
N GLU A 78 -1.97 17.37 -2.16
CA GLU A 78 -2.09 17.73 -3.57
C GLU A 78 -3.47 17.39 -4.14
N ALA A 79 -3.97 16.18 -3.87
CA ALA A 79 -5.32 15.77 -4.28
C ALA A 79 -6.41 16.68 -3.66
N ALA A 80 -6.25 17.07 -2.39
CA ALA A 80 -7.14 18.00 -1.71
C ALA A 80 -7.13 19.39 -2.36
N SER A 81 -5.96 19.89 -2.77
CA SER A 81 -5.83 21.16 -3.49
C SER A 81 -6.59 21.14 -4.83
N ILE A 82 -6.53 20.02 -5.56
CA ILE A 82 -7.27 19.83 -6.82
C ILE A 82 -8.79 19.78 -6.58
N ALA A 83 -9.23 19.07 -5.53
CA ALA A 83 -10.63 19.04 -5.14
C ALA A 83 -11.13 20.46 -4.77
N ALA A 84 -10.34 21.21 -4.00
CA ALA A 84 -10.64 22.57 -3.57
C ALA A 84 -10.72 23.54 -4.76
N TYR A 85 -9.84 23.40 -5.76
CA TYR A 85 -9.91 24.15 -7.02
C TYR A 85 -11.25 23.93 -7.73
N SER A 86 -11.79 22.72 -7.65
CA SER A 86 -13.13 22.37 -8.15
C SER A 86 -14.27 22.75 -7.19
N ARG A 87 -14.03 23.60 -6.18
CA ARG A 87 -14.98 24.00 -5.13
C ARG A 87 -15.57 22.81 -4.34
N ARG A 88 -14.86 21.68 -4.28
CA ARG A 88 -15.27 20.50 -3.51
C ARG A 88 -14.43 20.37 -2.24
N GLN A 89 -15.11 20.01 -1.15
CA GLN A 89 -14.44 19.66 0.10
C GLN A 89 -14.10 18.16 0.18
N LYS A 90 -14.82 17.32 -0.56
CA LYS A 90 -14.60 15.87 -0.61
C LYS A 90 -13.67 15.51 -1.77
N ILE A 91 -12.59 14.80 -1.43
CA ILE A 91 -11.63 14.23 -2.37
C ILE A 91 -12.25 12.99 -3.04
N LYS A 92 -12.01 12.86 -4.35
CA LYS A 92 -12.42 11.74 -5.20
C LYS A 92 -11.19 11.09 -5.83
N LEU A 93 -11.35 9.88 -6.37
CA LEU A 93 -10.28 9.18 -7.08
C LEU A 93 -9.78 9.94 -8.32
N ASP A 94 -10.65 10.72 -8.98
CA ASP A 94 -10.26 11.54 -10.13
C ASP A 94 -9.31 12.70 -9.73
N ASP A 95 -9.33 13.15 -8.48
CA ASP A 95 -8.39 14.16 -8.00
C ASP A 95 -6.96 13.58 -7.97
N PHE A 96 -6.79 12.32 -7.57
CA PHE A 96 -5.50 11.62 -7.63
C PHE A 96 -5.05 11.37 -9.07
N LYS A 97 -5.96 11.08 -10.00
CA LYS A 97 -5.61 10.98 -11.43
C LYS A 97 -5.08 12.31 -11.97
N PHE A 98 -5.74 13.41 -11.63
CA PHE A 98 -5.33 14.73 -12.07
C PHE A 98 -4.01 15.17 -11.44
N MET A 99 -3.76 14.79 -10.18
CA MET A 99 -2.46 14.98 -9.51
C MET A 99 -1.34 14.26 -10.29
N LEU A 100 -1.57 13.00 -10.68
CA LEU A 100 -0.61 12.17 -11.42
C LEU A 100 -0.47 12.52 -12.91
N ARG A 101 -1.12 13.58 -13.42
CA ARG A 101 -1.17 13.89 -14.87
C ARG A 101 0.19 14.08 -15.54
N ARG A 102 1.24 14.37 -14.76
CA ARG A 102 2.63 14.53 -15.26
C ARG A 102 3.48 13.26 -15.16
N ASP A 103 3.01 12.24 -14.45
CA ASP A 103 3.66 10.94 -14.34
C ASP A 103 2.80 9.87 -15.04
N GLY A 104 3.00 9.75 -16.36
CA GLY A 104 2.21 8.84 -17.18
C GLY A 104 2.29 7.37 -16.75
N LYS A 105 3.40 6.94 -16.13
CA LYS A 105 3.56 5.56 -15.65
C LYS A 105 2.70 5.31 -14.42
N LYS A 106 2.76 6.19 -13.41
CA LYS A 106 1.90 6.07 -12.21
C LYS A 106 0.43 6.24 -12.57
N LEU A 107 0.10 7.20 -13.44
CA LEU A 107 -1.26 7.42 -13.92
C LEU A 107 -1.83 6.20 -14.64
N GLY A 108 -1.03 5.56 -15.50
CA GLY A 108 -1.42 4.34 -16.20
C GLY A 108 -1.76 3.21 -15.21
N ARG A 109 -0.87 2.94 -14.25
CA ARG A 109 -1.08 1.92 -13.20
C ARG A 109 -2.34 2.18 -12.38
N VAL A 110 -2.55 3.42 -11.93
CA VAL A 110 -3.74 3.80 -11.15
C VAL A 110 -5.02 3.66 -11.98
N SER A 111 -4.97 4.05 -13.25
CA SER A 111 -6.13 3.97 -14.15
C SER A 111 -6.52 2.51 -14.40
N GLU A 112 -5.55 1.65 -14.69
CA GLU A 112 -5.74 0.22 -14.89
C GLU A 112 -6.28 -0.46 -13.62
N MET A 113 -5.73 -0.14 -12.45
CA MET A 113 -6.20 -0.66 -11.17
C MET A 113 -7.68 -0.30 -10.90
N MET A 114 -8.06 0.95 -11.17
CA MET A 114 -9.45 1.40 -11.00
C MET A 114 -10.40 0.75 -12.01
N GLU A 115 -9.95 0.48 -13.22
CA GLU A 115 -10.74 -0.23 -14.24
C GLU A 115 -10.99 -1.68 -13.83
N LYS A 116 -9.96 -2.37 -13.33
CA LYS A 116 -10.10 -3.73 -12.78
C LYS A 116 -11.09 -3.79 -11.62
N ASP A 117 -11.05 -2.82 -10.69
CA ASP A 117 -12.02 -2.75 -9.58
C ASP A 117 -13.47 -2.57 -10.06
N ARG A 118 -13.68 -1.74 -11.09
CA ARG A 118 -15.02 -1.59 -11.71
C ARG A 118 -15.49 -2.88 -12.38
N GLU A 119 -14.59 -3.57 -13.08
CA GLU A 119 -14.90 -4.85 -13.72
C GLU A 119 -15.24 -5.93 -12.69
N LEU A 120 -14.44 -6.06 -11.63
CA LEU A 120 -14.72 -6.97 -10.51
C LEU A 120 -16.09 -6.71 -9.88
N LYS A 121 -16.46 -5.45 -9.67
CA LYS A 121 -17.79 -5.08 -9.15
C LYS A 121 -18.92 -5.45 -10.10
N ARG A 122 -18.74 -5.23 -11.40
CA ARG A 122 -19.71 -5.62 -12.44
C ARG A 122 -19.91 -7.13 -12.52
N GLN A 123 -18.82 -7.90 -12.45
CA GLN A 123 -18.87 -9.36 -12.47
C GLN A 123 -19.61 -9.91 -11.25
N ARG A 124 -19.36 -9.36 -10.06
CA ARG A 124 -20.10 -9.73 -8.83
C ARG A 124 -21.60 -9.46 -8.95
N GLN A 125 -22.00 -8.31 -9.48
CA GLN A 125 -23.41 -7.98 -9.70
C GLN A 125 -24.09 -8.93 -10.69
N THR A 126 -23.36 -9.33 -11.74
CA THR A 126 -23.88 -10.27 -12.75
C THR A 126 -24.10 -11.67 -12.16
N PHE A 127 -23.32 -12.05 -11.14
CA PHE A 127 -23.48 -13.32 -10.44
C PHE A 127 -24.65 -13.29 -9.45
N ASP A 128 -24.76 -12.25 -8.62
CA ASP A 128 -25.88 -12.08 -7.66
C ASP A 128 -27.26 -12.09 -8.34
N THR A 129 -27.36 -11.55 -9.56
CA THR A 129 -28.63 -11.51 -10.30
C THR A 129 -29.04 -12.88 -10.84
N LYS A 130 -28.11 -13.85 -10.95
CA LYS A 130 -28.38 -15.18 -11.52
C LYS A 130 -28.74 -16.25 -10.47
N GLU A 131 -28.39 -16.07 -9.20
CA GLU A 131 -28.78 -17.01 -8.13
C GLU A 131 -30.20 -16.76 -7.57
N GLY A 132 -30.83 -15.61 -7.89
CA GLY A 132 -32.19 -15.27 -7.44
C GLY A 132 -33.33 -15.66 -8.40
N VAL A 133 -33.03 -16.38 -9.49
CA VAL A 133 -34.02 -16.83 -10.48
C VAL A 133 -33.84 -18.33 -10.71
N VAL A 134 -34.14 -19.14 -9.68
CA VAL A 134 -34.50 -20.56 -9.83
C VAL A 134 -35.55 -20.90 -8.79
#